data_AF-A0A1V6B4I7-F1
#
_entry.id   AF-A0A1V6B4I7-F1
#
_cell.length_a   1.000
_cell.length_b   1.000
_cell.length_c   1.000
_cell.angle_alpha   90.00
_cell.angle_beta   90.00
_cell.angle_gamma   90.00
#
_symmetry.space_group_name_H-M   'P 1'
#
loop_
_entity.id
_entity.type
_entity.pdbx_description
1 polymer ?
#
loop_
_entity_poly.entity_id
_entity_poly.type
_entity_poly.pdbx_seq_one_letter_code
_entity_poly.pdbx_strand_id
1 'polypeptide(L)'
;MDEEEDLTEYINSLDWESGQDVDTLRKGYITFKEDKYNKELAAIAHKHGLQTAYLNAFVEMVMNRMIFDGEKLTDLLEPLDLSWKERRVKELALMADLVPQFKKLAQGREISGLAAYE
;
A
#
# COMPACT_ATOMS: atom_id res chain seq x y z
N MET A 1 4.21 -7.78 -9.98
CA MET A 1 5.10 -6.64 -10.25
C MET A 1 6.46 -7.27 -10.35
N ASP A 2 6.94 -7.41 -11.58
CA ASP A 2 8.32 -7.81 -11.83
C ASP A 2 9.19 -6.66 -11.34
N GLU A 3 9.99 -6.90 -10.32
CA GLU A 3 10.93 -5.89 -9.80
C GLU A 3 11.86 -5.38 -10.92
N GLU A 4 12.08 -6.19 -11.96
CA GLU A 4 12.80 -5.82 -13.19
C GLU A 4 12.09 -4.72 -14.00
N GLU A 5 10.75 -4.73 -14.10
CA GLU A 5 10.00 -3.69 -14.83
C GLU A 5 10.09 -2.34 -14.10
N ASP A 6 9.88 -2.33 -12.78
CA ASP A 6 10.00 -1.12 -11.98
C ASP A 6 11.44 -0.57 -11.95
N LEU A 7 12.45 -1.45 -11.94
CA LEU A 7 13.86 -1.04 -12.05
C LEU A 7 14.15 -0.41 -13.42
N THR A 8 13.57 -0.97 -14.50
CA THR A 8 13.74 -0.47 -15.87
C THR A 8 13.05 0.88 -16.07
N GLU A 9 11.81 1.05 -15.57
CA GLU A 9 11.11 2.34 -15.60
C GLU A 9 11.90 3.42 -14.83
N TYR A 10 12.43 3.07 -13.65
CA TYR A 10 13.22 4.01 -12.86
C TYR A 10 14.54 4.39 -13.54
N ILE A 11 15.28 3.43 -14.12
CA ILE A 11 16.50 3.69 -14.88
C ILE A 11 16.24 4.56 -16.12
N ASN A 12 15.10 4.39 -16.79
CA ASN A 12 14.72 5.23 -17.94
C ASN A 12 14.30 6.65 -17.54
N SER A 13 13.79 6.84 -16.32
CA SER A 13 13.37 8.15 -15.79
C SER A 13 14.55 8.97 -15.25
N LEU A 14 15.71 8.34 -15.03
CA LEU A 14 16.88 9.01 -14.48
C LEU A 14 17.64 9.80 -15.54
N ASP A 15 17.94 11.05 -15.19
CA ASP A 15 18.79 11.93 -16.00
C ASP A 15 20.27 11.53 -15.81
N TRP A 16 20.84 10.88 -16.82
CA TRP A 16 22.21 10.33 -16.79
C TRP A 16 23.28 11.41 -17.02
N GLU A 17 22.89 12.64 -17.36
CA GLU A 17 23.81 13.76 -17.59
C GLU A 17 24.33 14.36 -16.27
N SER A 18 23.64 14.10 -15.16
CA SER A 18 24.07 14.49 -13.81
C SER A 18 24.67 13.29 -13.09
N GLY A 19 25.94 13.37 -12.68
CA GLY A 19 26.61 12.29 -11.95
C GLY A 19 25.80 11.87 -10.71
N GLN A 20 25.18 10.69 -10.78
CA GLN A 20 24.30 10.19 -9.74
C GLN A 20 25.07 9.26 -8.80
N ASP A 21 25.07 9.60 -7.51
CA ASP A 21 25.64 8.76 -6.47
C ASP A 21 24.75 7.52 -6.24
N VAL A 22 25.37 6.35 -6.03
CA VAL A 22 24.66 5.07 -5.85
C VAL A 22 23.69 5.13 -4.66
N ASP A 23 24.01 5.86 -3.60
CA ASP A 23 23.13 6.04 -2.43
C ASP A 23 21.90 6.90 -2.80
N THR A 24 22.10 7.91 -3.64
CA THR A 24 21.01 8.76 -4.16
C THR A 24 20.09 7.99 -5.09
N LEU A 25 20.66 7.17 -5.99
CA LEU A 25 19.89 6.29 -6.87
C LEU A 25 19.06 5.27 -6.08
N ARG A 26 19.65 4.68 -5.04
CA ARG A 26 18.97 3.70 -4.20
C ARG A 26 17.83 4.33 -3.40
N LYS A 27 18.05 5.52 -2.83
CA LYS A 27 17.00 6.28 -2.13
C LYS A 27 15.91 6.74 -3.07
N GLY A 28 16.26 7.28 -4.24
CA GLY A 28 15.28 7.70 -5.24
C GLY A 28 14.46 6.53 -5.78
N TYR A 29 15.03 5.33 -5.90
CA TYR A 29 14.30 4.12 -6.31
C TYR A 29 13.30 3.69 -5.25
N ILE A 30 13.70 3.74 -3.96
CA ILE A 30 12.81 3.47 -2.84
C ILE A 30 11.65 4.48 -2.83
N THR A 31 11.95 5.78 -2.97
CA THR A 31 10.93 6.84 -3.05
C THR A 31 10.02 6.71 -4.27
N PHE A 32 10.56 6.31 -5.43
CA PHE A 32 9.78 6.06 -6.64
C PHE A 32 8.79 4.92 -6.46
N LYS A 33 9.23 3.81 -5.85
CA LYS A 33 8.32 2.71 -5.48
C LYS A 33 7.26 3.20 -4.50
N GLU A 34 7.64 3.93 -3.46
CA GLU A 34 6.70 4.47 -2.48
C GLU A 34 5.68 5.42 -3.11
N ASP A 35 6.08 6.28 -4.05
CA ASP A 35 5.16 7.20 -4.75
C ASP A 35 4.18 6.47 -5.66
N LYS A 36 4.67 5.52 -6.46
CA LYS A 36 3.83 4.67 -7.33
C LYS A 36 2.82 3.89 -6.50
N TYR A 37 3.27 3.37 -5.37
CA TYR A 37 2.44 2.64 -4.43
C TYR A 37 1.40 3.51 -3.74
N ASN A 38 1.79 4.72 -3.31
CA ASN A 38 0.88 5.72 -2.75
C ASN A 38 -0.23 6.10 -3.75
N LYS A 39 0.10 6.19 -5.05
CA LYS A 39 -0.90 6.43 -6.11
C LYS A 39 -1.87 5.25 -6.28
N GLU A 40 -1.38 4.02 -6.24
CA GLU A 40 -2.25 2.83 -6.26
C GLU A 40 -3.16 2.79 -5.03
N LEU A 41 -2.63 3.03 -3.83
CA LEU A 41 -3.42 3.15 -2.61
C LEU A 41 -4.44 4.28 -2.68
N ALA A 42 -4.09 5.42 -3.27
CA ALA A 42 -5.02 6.52 -3.47
C ALA A 42 -6.19 6.13 -4.39
N ALA A 43 -5.92 5.38 -5.46
CA ALA A 43 -6.94 4.85 -6.34
C ALA A 43 -7.87 3.85 -5.62
N ILE A 44 -7.31 2.96 -4.79
CA ILE A 44 -8.09 2.04 -3.96
C ILE A 44 -8.93 2.82 -2.95
N ALA A 45 -8.34 3.76 -2.20
CA ALA A 45 -9.08 4.60 -1.26
C ALA A 45 -10.27 5.28 -1.92
N HIS A 46 -10.04 5.92 -3.08
CA HIS A 46 -11.09 6.59 -3.84
C HIS A 46 -12.17 5.62 -4.34
N LYS A 47 -11.80 4.45 -4.86
CA LYS A 47 -12.73 3.38 -5.27
C LYS A 47 -13.64 2.94 -4.12
N HIS A 48 -13.12 2.92 -2.89
CA HIS A 48 -13.87 2.55 -1.70
C HIS A 48 -14.49 3.75 -0.96
N GLY A 49 -14.33 4.99 -1.45
CA GLY A 49 -14.86 6.18 -0.79
C GLY A 49 -14.14 6.55 0.52
N LEU A 50 -12.93 6.05 0.71
CA LEU A 50 -12.06 6.32 1.85
C LEU A 50 -11.12 7.47 1.54
N GLN A 51 -10.69 8.20 2.59
CA GLN A 51 -9.62 9.17 2.41
C GLN A 51 -8.29 8.45 2.29
N THR A 52 -7.52 8.81 1.25
CA THR A 52 -6.17 8.29 1.02
C THR A 52 -5.28 8.45 2.26
N ALA A 53 -5.38 9.56 2.98
CA ALA A 53 -4.57 9.81 4.18
C ALA A 53 -4.81 8.75 5.27
N TYR A 54 -6.06 8.36 5.53
CA TYR A 54 -6.37 7.34 6.54
C TYR A 54 -5.94 5.95 6.09
N LEU A 55 -6.17 5.61 4.81
CA LEU A 55 -5.73 4.33 4.26
C LEU A 55 -4.21 4.21 4.30
N ASN A 56 -3.50 5.28 3.96
CA ASN A 56 -2.04 5.30 3.96
C ASN A 56 -1.49 5.14 5.38
N ALA A 57 -2.00 5.92 6.35
CA ALA A 57 -1.60 5.80 7.74
C ALA A 57 -1.86 4.40 8.31
N PHE A 58 -2.96 3.75 7.89
CA PHE A 58 -3.24 2.36 8.22
C PHE A 58 -2.19 1.40 7.64
N VAL A 59 -1.90 1.51 6.34
CA VAL A 59 -0.90 0.67 5.67
C VAL A 59 0.49 0.88 6.29
N GLU A 60 0.90 2.12 6.54
CA GLU A 60 2.15 2.46 7.21
C GLU A 60 2.23 1.83 8.60
N MET A 61 1.16 1.90 9.40
CA MET A 61 1.10 1.28 10.73
C MET A 61 1.29 -0.24 10.66
N VAL A 62 0.59 -0.89 9.71
CA VAL A 62 0.68 -2.33 9.49
C VAL A 62 2.08 -2.72 9.03
N MET A 63 2.70 -1.96 8.13
CA MET A 63 4.07 -2.22 7.64
C MET A 63 5.12 -1.98 8.71
N ASN A 64 4.98 -0.93 9.51
CA ASN A 64 5.92 -0.60 10.58
C ASN A 64 5.95 -1.70 11.66
N ARG A 65 4.78 -2.26 12.00
CA ARG A 65 4.66 -3.32 13.00
C ARG A 65 4.67 -4.74 12.43
N MET A 66 4.50 -4.87 11.11
CA MET A 66 4.20 -6.13 10.43
C MET A 66 2.98 -6.87 11.02
N ILE A 67 2.02 -6.10 11.56
CA ILE A 67 0.80 -6.61 12.22
C ILE A 67 -0.40 -5.91 11.61
N PHE A 68 -1.26 -6.69 10.98
CA PHE A 68 -2.55 -6.30 10.48
C PHE A 68 -3.59 -6.41 11.59
N ASP A 69 -4.24 -5.29 11.87
CA ASP A 69 -5.23 -5.18 12.93
C ASP A 69 -6.63 -4.93 12.32
N GLY A 70 -7.50 -5.94 12.42
CA GLY A 70 -8.86 -5.85 11.86
C GLY A 70 -9.74 -4.83 12.57
N GLU A 71 -9.44 -4.48 13.82
CA GLU A 71 -10.15 -3.41 14.53
C GLU A 71 -9.80 -2.05 13.91
N LYS A 72 -8.55 -1.83 13.51
CA LYS A 72 -8.11 -0.62 12.80
C LYS A 72 -8.76 -0.50 11.42
N LEU A 73 -8.99 -1.61 10.73
CA LEU A 73 -9.77 -1.61 9.49
C LEU A 73 -11.23 -1.21 9.74
N THR A 74 -11.81 -1.70 10.84
CA THR A 74 -13.17 -1.33 11.24
C THR A 74 -13.28 0.16 11.57
N ASP A 75 -12.30 0.70 12.30
CA ASP A 75 -12.17 2.14 12.63
C ASP A 75 -12.05 3.01 11.37
N LEU A 76 -11.29 2.53 10.35
CA LEU A 76 -11.17 3.19 9.04
C LEU A 76 -12.52 3.31 8.31
N LEU A 77 -13.41 2.32 8.48
CA LEU A 77 -14.74 2.29 7.85
C LEU A 77 -15.82 2.97 8.72
N GLU A 78 -15.54 3.26 9.98
CA GLU A 78 -16.46 3.93 10.90
C GLU A 78 -17.02 5.26 10.38
N PRO A 79 -16.21 6.19 9.83
CA PRO A 79 -16.72 7.47 9.34
C PRO A 79 -17.59 7.37 8.07
N LEU A 80 -17.68 6.19 7.46
CA LEU A 80 -18.58 5.96 6.32
C LEU A 80 -20.04 5.75 6.73
N ASP A 81 -20.34 5.72 8.05
CA ASP A 81 -21.68 5.53 8.62
C ASP A 81 -22.41 4.30 8.04
N LEU A 82 -21.65 3.24 7.74
CA LEU A 82 -22.16 2.03 7.12
C LEU A 82 -22.82 1.12 8.16
N SER A 83 -23.93 0.47 7.79
CA SER A 83 -24.50 -0.61 8.59
C SER A 83 -23.53 -1.78 8.72
N TRP A 84 -23.63 -2.59 9.79
CA TRP A 84 -22.74 -3.74 10.02
C TRP A 84 -22.62 -4.71 8.83
N LYS A 85 -23.71 -4.89 8.05
CA LYS A 85 -23.69 -5.69 6.81
C LYS A 85 -22.88 -5.03 5.70
N GLU A 86 -23.12 -3.73 5.47
CA GLU A 86 -22.42 -2.96 4.44
C GLU A 86 -20.93 -2.83 4.77
N ARG A 87 -20.61 -2.63 6.05
CA ARG A 87 -19.24 -2.60 6.56
C ARG A 87 -18.50 -3.90 6.22
N ARG A 88 -19.08 -5.07 6.55
CA ARG A 88 -18.50 -6.38 6.20
C ARG A 88 -18.23 -6.53 4.70
N VAL A 89 -19.16 -6.10 3.84
CA VAL A 89 -19.00 -6.18 2.38
C VAL A 89 -17.90 -5.24 1.90
N LYS A 90 -17.88 -4.01 2.40
CA LYS A 90 -16.89 -2.98 2.08
C LYS A 90 -15.49 -3.40 2.53
N GLU A 91 -15.41 -3.98 3.72
CA GLU A 91 -14.21 -4.54 4.33
C GLU A 91 -13.60 -5.64 3.45
N LEU A 92 -14.41 -6.66 3.09
CA LEU A 92 -13.97 -7.75 2.22
C LEU A 92 -13.51 -7.24 0.84
N ALA A 93 -14.25 -6.30 0.27
CA ALA A 93 -13.88 -5.71 -1.02
C ALA A 93 -12.57 -4.92 -0.92
N LEU A 94 -12.41 -4.11 0.13
CA LEU A 94 -11.19 -3.34 0.37
C LEU A 94 -10.00 -4.26 0.59
N MET A 95 -10.18 -5.34 1.36
CA MET A 95 -9.16 -6.34 1.60
C MET A 95 -8.78 -7.11 0.34
N ALA A 96 -9.72 -7.42 -0.54
CA ALA A 96 -9.39 -8.04 -1.82
C ALA A 96 -8.44 -7.18 -2.68
N ASP A 97 -8.58 -5.85 -2.63
CA ASP A 97 -7.66 -4.91 -3.28
C ASP A 97 -6.37 -4.66 -2.46
N LEU A 98 -6.42 -4.69 -1.11
CA LEU A 98 -5.28 -4.40 -0.22
C LEU A 98 -4.35 -5.59 0.04
N VAL A 99 -4.86 -6.82 0.15
CA VAL A 99 -4.04 -8.03 0.39
C VAL A 99 -2.92 -8.19 -0.64
N PRO A 100 -3.16 -8.12 -1.97
CA PRO A 100 -2.07 -8.21 -2.94
C PRO A 100 -1.08 -7.05 -2.81
N GLN A 101 -1.55 -5.88 -2.40
CA GLN A 101 -0.70 -4.74 -2.12
C GLN A 101 0.20 -5.04 -0.91
N PHE A 102 -0.35 -5.42 0.25
CA PHE A 102 0.42 -5.75 1.45
C PHE A 102 1.48 -6.83 1.21
N LYS A 103 1.14 -7.88 0.44
CA LYS A 103 2.11 -8.91 0.04
C LYS A 103 3.29 -8.35 -0.77
N LYS A 104 3.04 -7.41 -1.68
CA LYS A 104 4.10 -6.72 -2.43
C LYS A 104 5.01 -5.92 -1.50
N LEU A 105 4.45 -5.13 -0.58
CA LEU A 105 5.24 -4.30 0.36
C LEU A 105 6.04 -5.13 1.34
N ALA A 106 5.47 -6.23 1.82
CA ALA A 106 6.16 -7.10 2.76
C ALA A 106 7.32 -7.85 2.11
N GLN A 107 7.45 -7.85 0.78
CA GLN A 107 8.52 -8.51 0.03
C GLN A 107 8.74 -9.96 0.49
N GLY A 108 7.65 -10.71 0.70
CA GLY A 108 7.70 -12.09 1.19
C GLY A 108 7.79 -12.26 2.71
N ARG A 109 7.76 -11.16 3.49
CA ARG A 109 7.56 -11.22 4.94
C ARG A 109 6.07 -11.46 5.26
N GLU A 110 5.82 -12.29 6.26
CA GLU A 110 4.46 -12.52 6.74
C GLU A 110 3.97 -11.34 7.59
N ILE A 111 2.72 -10.92 7.36
CA ILE A 111 2.05 -9.91 8.16
C ILE A 111 1.07 -10.63 9.07
N SER A 112 1.30 -10.54 10.38
CA SER A 112 0.44 -11.19 11.37
C SER A 112 -0.97 -10.61 11.32
N GLY A 113 -2.00 -11.45 11.24
CA GLY A 113 -3.40 -11.01 11.15
C GLY A 113 -3.93 -10.82 9.72
N LEU A 114 -3.05 -10.68 8.72
CA LEU A 114 -3.47 -10.59 7.32
C LEU A 114 -4.01 -11.93 6.80
N ALA A 115 -3.53 -13.05 7.36
CA ALA A 115 -3.96 -14.40 7.01
C ALA A 115 -5.47 -14.68 7.20
N ALA A 116 -6.19 -13.84 7.97
CA ALA A 116 -7.64 -13.94 8.10
C ALA A 116 -8.40 -13.56 6.81
N TYR A 117 -7.70 -12.93 5.86
CA TYR A 117 -8.22 -12.45 4.59
C TYR A 117 -7.52 -13.09 3.37
N GLU A 118 -6.67 -14.10 3.61
CA GLU A 118 -6.07 -14.96 2.57
C GLU A 118 -6.91 -16.20 2.27
#